data_AF-A0A7Y5GUI2-F1
#
_entry.id   AF-A0A7Y5GUI2-F1
#
_cell.length_a   1.000
_cell.length_b   1.000
_cell.length_c   1.000
_cell.angle_alpha   90.00
_cell.angle_beta   90.00
_cell.angle_gamma   90.00
#
_symmetry.space_group_name_H-M   'P 1'
#
loop_
_entity.id
_entity.type
_entity.pdbx_description
1 polymer ?
#
loop_
_entity_poly.entity_id
_entity_poly.type
_entity_poly.pdbx_seq_one_letter_code
_entity_poly.pdbx_strand_id
1 'polypeptide(L)'
;MAWDDWTEQGLMLVQSGDLENAERMLRLALEASLDFAPEDYRRPASVTNLGGLLYETGRLEEAASLVRSALEHHRTHLGPRHPYVVRALANLAMIAHAQNRLDDAQHLYEASLHATDPDEFDQESLRTMISLSELYKDLNRTDEALTMIDQALLGLGDDADPMDRAMALSTRADILMATGRMEQAASPLTEMVEIARRTLGPNHVDTSYPLNDLGLVQLQLGHAEDATTTFRKVLFIRERALGANHPSVASAWNNLGAAFERLQRWHEATEAFQQAVTIWSQTLGPQSPEANAANRSLQRITAENKP
;
A
#
# COMPACT_ATOMS: atom_id res chain seq x y z
N MET A 1 21.10 0.13 28.94
CA MET A 1 20.48 -1.19 29.21
C MET A 1 18.97 -1.10 29.16
N ALA A 2 18.31 -0.22 29.91
CA ALA A 2 16.84 -0.21 29.92
C ALA A 2 16.16 0.19 28.59
N TRP A 3 16.75 1.09 27.79
CA TRP A 3 16.17 1.51 26.49
C TRP A 3 16.06 0.36 25.48
N ASP A 4 17.13 -0.42 25.32
CA ASP A 4 17.17 -1.52 24.34
C ASP A 4 16.13 -2.59 24.70
N ASP A 5 16.07 -2.98 25.98
CA ASP A 5 15.12 -3.96 26.50
C ASP A 5 13.65 -3.53 26.28
N TRP A 6 13.32 -2.28 26.60
CA TRP A 6 11.96 -1.76 26.40
C TRP A 6 11.59 -1.62 24.93
N THR A 7 12.55 -1.21 24.09
CA THR A 7 12.32 -1.09 22.64
C THR A 7 12.04 -2.46 22.02
N GLU A 8 12.88 -3.45 22.32
CA GLU A 8 12.73 -4.80 21.78
C GLU A 8 11.41 -5.45 22.24
N GLN A 9 11.10 -5.38 23.54
CA GLN A 9 9.84 -5.90 24.07
C GLN A 9 8.63 -5.19 23.45
N GLY A 10 8.67 -3.86 23.32
CA GLY A 10 7.61 -3.09 22.70
C GLY A 10 7.33 -3.55 21.26
N LEU A 11 8.38 -3.68 20.44
CA LEU A 11 8.25 -4.12 19.05
C LEU A 11 7.76 -5.57 18.93
N MET A 12 8.22 -6.48 19.80
CA MET A 12 7.71 -7.85 19.83
C MET A 12 6.22 -7.91 20.19
N LEU A 13 5.76 -7.05 21.11
CA LEU A 13 4.36 -6.98 21.51
C LEU A 13 3.47 -6.38 20.42
N VAL A 14 3.99 -5.43 19.62
CA VAL A 14 3.29 -4.98 18.40
C VAL A 14 3.07 -6.16 17.45
N GLN A 15 4.11 -6.96 17.21
CA GLN A 15 4.02 -8.12 16.33
C GLN A 15 3.05 -9.21 16.84
N SER A 16 2.92 -9.36 18.16
CA SER A 16 1.97 -10.32 18.75
C SER A 16 0.53 -9.77 18.88
N GLY A 17 0.32 -8.49 18.58
CA GLY A 17 -0.98 -7.81 18.68
C GLY A 17 -1.35 -7.35 20.09
N ASP A 18 -0.44 -7.46 21.07
CA ASP A 18 -0.64 -6.93 22.42
C ASP A 18 -0.29 -5.44 22.46
N LEU A 19 -1.13 -4.63 21.81
CA LEU A 19 -0.88 -3.21 21.55
C LEU A 19 -0.83 -2.38 22.84
N GLU A 20 -1.58 -2.74 23.88
CA GLU A 20 -1.59 -2.03 25.16
C GLU A 20 -0.24 -2.18 25.88
N ASN A 21 0.28 -3.41 25.98
CA ASN A 21 1.59 -3.61 26.58
C ASN A 21 2.71 -3.09 25.68
N ALA A 22 2.57 -3.19 24.36
CA ALA A 22 3.52 -2.61 23.42
C ALA A 22 3.67 -1.11 23.65
N GLU A 23 2.57 -0.37 23.73
CA GLU A 23 2.58 1.07 23.98
C GLU A 23 3.28 1.41 25.30
N ARG A 24 2.98 0.66 26.36
CA ARG A 24 3.62 0.85 27.67
C ARG A 24 5.15 0.73 27.56
N MET A 25 5.64 -0.30 26.86
CA MET A 25 7.08 -0.51 26.67
C MET A 25 7.69 0.60 25.80
N LEU A 26 7.04 0.99 24.71
CA LEU A 26 7.54 2.05 23.83
C LEU A 26 7.56 3.44 24.49
N ARG A 27 6.63 3.72 25.41
CA ARG A 27 6.66 4.93 26.24
C ARG A 27 7.85 4.94 27.21
N LEU A 28 8.13 3.81 27.86
CA LEU A 28 9.31 3.68 28.73
C LEU A 28 10.60 3.84 27.92
N ALA A 29 10.67 3.25 26.73
CA ALA A 29 11.79 3.46 25.82
C ALA A 29 11.94 4.94 25.44
N LEU A 30 10.85 5.62 25.08
CA LEU A 30 10.90 7.05 24.79
C LEU A 30 11.41 7.86 25.98
N GLU A 31 10.91 7.61 27.20
CA GLU A 31 11.38 8.29 28.40
C GLU A 31 12.88 8.06 28.64
N ALA A 32 13.34 6.81 28.54
CA ALA A 32 14.75 6.46 28.66
C ALA A 32 15.62 7.15 27.60
N SER A 33 15.08 7.36 26.40
CA SER A 33 15.80 7.99 25.29
C SER A 33 16.13 9.47 25.56
N LEU A 34 15.42 10.12 26.50
CA LEU A 34 15.60 11.54 26.83
C LEU A 34 16.88 11.81 27.62
N ASP A 35 17.46 10.80 28.26
CA ASP A 35 18.71 10.90 29.03
C ASP A 35 19.96 10.93 28.13
N PHE A 36 19.81 10.62 26.84
CA PHE A 36 20.90 10.62 25.88
C PHE A 36 21.07 11.99 25.21
N ALA A 37 22.24 12.19 24.61
CA ALA A 37 22.54 13.42 23.88
C ALA A 37 21.56 13.64 22.71
N PRO A 38 21.27 14.89 22.30
CA PRO A 38 20.32 15.18 21.22
C PRO A 38 20.61 14.46 19.89
N GLU A 39 21.88 14.20 19.61
CA GLU A 39 22.39 13.49 18.43
C GLU A 39 22.28 11.96 18.52
N ASP A 40 21.91 11.40 19.68
CA ASP A 40 21.73 9.96 19.85
C ASP A 40 20.49 9.48 19.09
N TYR A 41 20.67 8.43 18.27
CA TYR A 41 19.62 7.87 17.42
C TYR A 41 18.44 7.27 18.18
N ARG A 42 18.61 6.97 19.48
CA ARG A 42 17.57 6.35 20.31
C ARG A 42 16.32 7.19 20.43
N ARG A 43 16.47 8.52 20.55
CA ARG A 43 15.33 9.43 20.65
C ARG A 43 14.45 9.42 19.40
N PRO A 44 14.97 9.68 18.19
CA PRO A 44 14.13 9.60 16.99
C PRO A 44 13.63 8.18 16.73
N ALA A 45 14.39 7.12 17.08
CA ALA A 45 13.91 5.75 16.97
C ALA A 45 12.68 5.49 17.88
N SER A 46 12.71 5.93 19.15
CA SER A 46 11.56 5.81 20.05
C SER A 46 10.36 6.62 19.57
N VAL A 47 10.59 7.83 19.03
CA VAL A 47 9.54 8.67 18.46
C VAL A 47 8.89 7.97 17.25
N THR A 48 9.69 7.38 16.35
CA THR A 48 9.17 6.62 15.21
C THR A 48 8.37 5.42 15.66
N ASN A 49 8.87 4.63 16.61
CA ASN A 49 8.20 3.40 17.05
C ASN A 49 6.87 3.71 17.76
N LEU A 50 6.87 4.62 18.74
CA LEU A 50 5.64 4.99 19.44
C LEU A 50 4.69 5.77 18.53
N GLY A 51 5.21 6.66 17.69
CA GLY A 51 4.42 7.42 16.72
C GLY A 51 3.72 6.51 15.69
N GLY A 52 4.42 5.48 15.19
CA GLY A 52 3.84 4.46 14.32
C GLY A 52 2.71 3.68 14.98
N LEU A 53 2.92 3.21 16.22
CA LEU A 53 1.86 2.52 16.98
C LEU A 53 0.63 3.41 17.23
N LEU A 54 0.84 4.68 17.59
CA LEU A 54 -0.25 5.64 17.77
C LEU A 54 -0.98 5.92 16.45
N TYR A 55 -0.25 5.97 15.33
CA TYR A 55 -0.83 6.13 14.00
C TYR A 55 -1.71 4.94 13.62
N GLU A 56 -1.20 3.71 13.78
CA GLU A 56 -1.93 2.46 13.47
C GLU A 56 -3.17 2.28 14.34
N THR A 57 -3.14 2.76 15.60
CA THR A 57 -4.28 2.73 16.51
C THR A 57 -5.24 3.91 16.33
N GLY A 58 -5.04 4.76 15.32
CA GLY A 58 -5.90 5.89 14.98
C GLY A 58 -5.78 7.09 15.93
N ARG A 59 -4.81 7.09 16.85
CA ARG A 59 -4.52 8.20 17.79
C ARG A 59 -3.65 9.28 17.12
N LEU A 60 -4.14 9.76 15.98
CA LEU A 60 -3.39 10.64 15.07
C LEU A 60 -2.93 11.95 15.73
N GLU A 61 -3.75 12.57 16.57
CA GLU A 61 -3.36 13.84 17.22
C GLU A 61 -2.24 13.65 18.25
N GLU A 62 -2.25 12.52 18.95
CA GLU A 62 -1.19 12.21 19.90
C GLU A 62 0.11 11.86 19.19
N ALA A 63 0.04 11.08 18.10
CA ALA A 63 1.17 10.83 17.22
C ALA A 63 1.75 12.15 16.68
N ALA A 64 0.88 13.06 16.21
CA ALA A 64 1.29 14.38 15.71
C ALA A 64 1.98 15.21 16.80
N SER A 65 1.43 15.23 18.02
CA SER A 65 2.03 15.95 19.15
C SER A 65 3.41 15.41 19.52
N LEU A 66 3.56 14.08 19.55
CA LEU A 66 4.84 13.42 19.81
C LEU A 66 5.88 13.78 18.75
N VAL A 67 5.55 13.61 17.47
CA VAL A 67 6.47 13.88 16.36
C VAL A 67 6.81 15.38 16.29
N ARG A 68 5.84 16.27 16.55
CA ARG A 68 6.07 17.73 16.57
C ARG A 68 7.04 18.16 17.67
N SER A 69 6.90 17.58 18.87
CA SER A 69 7.83 17.81 19.98
C SER A 69 9.25 17.34 19.64
N ALA A 70 9.38 16.16 19.03
CA ALA A 70 10.66 15.65 18.56
C ALA A 70 11.27 16.52 17.46
N LEU A 71 10.47 16.94 16.48
CA LEU A 71 10.86 17.84 15.40
C LEU A 71 11.44 19.15 15.95
N GLU A 72 10.76 19.79 16.90
CA GLU A 72 11.23 21.03 17.52
C GLU A 72 12.55 20.83 18.27
N HIS A 73 12.66 19.74 19.02
CA HIS A 73 13.89 19.38 19.72
C HIS A 73 15.05 19.16 18.74
N HIS A 74 14.88 18.30 17.74
CA HIS A 74 15.92 18.01 16.74
C HIS A 74 16.31 19.27 15.96
N ARG A 75 15.34 20.08 15.54
CA ARG A 75 15.61 21.32 14.80
C ARG A 75 16.43 22.32 15.62
N THR A 76 16.17 22.41 16.92
CA THR A 76 16.85 23.36 17.81
C THR A 76 18.28 22.93 18.13
N HIS A 77 18.52 21.63 18.30
CA HIS A 77 19.82 21.11 18.77
C HIS A 77 20.75 20.64 17.63
N LEU A 78 20.17 20.17 16.52
CA LEU A 78 20.91 19.55 15.41
C LEU A 78 20.85 20.40 14.13
N GLY A 79 19.96 21.38 14.08
CA GLY A 79 19.75 22.25 12.92
C GLY A 79 18.71 21.71 11.93
N PRO A 80 18.25 22.57 11.00
CA PRO A 80 17.05 22.30 10.18
C PRO A 80 17.25 21.27 9.06
N ARG A 81 18.49 20.92 8.71
CA ARG A 81 18.81 19.94 7.66
C ARG A 81 19.28 18.59 8.21
N HIS A 82 19.26 18.42 9.53
CA HIS A 82 19.67 17.15 10.12
C HIS A 82 18.70 16.03 9.68
N PRO A 83 19.15 14.79 9.38
CA PRO A 83 18.28 13.70 8.94
C PRO A 83 17.09 13.41 9.87
N TYR A 84 17.26 13.66 11.18
CA TYR A 84 16.16 13.51 12.15
C TYR A 84 15.07 14.57 12.01
N VAL A 85 15.41 15.76 11.53
CA VAL A 85 14.43 16.81 11.19
C VAL A 85 13.69 16.44 9.92
N VAL A 86 14.42 16.01 8.87
CA VAL A 86 13.84 15.54 7.60
C VAL A 86 12.81 14.43 7.86
N ARG A 87 13.22 13.37 8.56
CA ARG A 87 12.32 12.26 8.91
C ARG A 87 11.14 12.67 9.78
N ALA A 88 11.33 13.57 10.74
CA ALA A 88 10.22 14.06 11.57
C ALA A 88 9.22 14.91 10.76
N LEU A 89 9.68 15.67 9.75
CA LEU A 89 8.80 16.36 8.81
C LEU A 89 7.98 15.38 7.98
N ALA A 90 8.62 14.36 7.39
CA ALA A 90 7.94 13.31 6.62
C ALA A 90 6.90 12.55 7.45
N ASN A 91 7.25 12.15 8.68
CA ASN A 91 6.32 11.47 9.59
C ASN A 91 5.12 12.37 9.96
N LEU A 92 5.36 13.66 10.22
CA LEU A 92 4.27 14.60 10.53
C LEU A 92 3.38 14.84 9.30
N ALA A 93 3.96 14.86 8.10
CA ALA A 93 3.22 14.96 6.84
C ALA A 93 2.27 13.77 6.65
N MET A 94 2.77 12.55 6.87
CA MET A 94 1.98 11.32 6.80
C MET A 94 0.82 11.33 7.81
N ILE A 95 1.06 11.77 9.05
CA ILE A 95 0.00 11.91 10.05
C ILE A 95 -1.02 12.96 9.61
N ALA A 96 -0.58 14.11 9.08
CA ALA A 96 -1.47 15.15 8.57
C ALA A 96 -2.33 14.65 7.39
N HIS A 97 -1.75 13.86 6.48
CA HIS A 97 -2.47 13.24 5.36
C HIS A 97 -3.56 12.30 5.86
N ALA A 98 -3.26 11.43 6.84
CA ALA A 98 -4.25 10.56 7.47
C ALA A 98 -5.35 11.32 8.23
N GLN A 99 -5.05 12.52 8.75
CA GLN A 99 -6.04 13.46 9.30
C GLN A 99 -6.85 14.20 8.23
N ASN A 100 -6.62 13.92 6.94
CA ASN A 100 -7.18 14.64 5.79
C ASN A 100 -6.85 16.15 5.78
N ARG A 101 -5.71 16.54 6.38
CA ARG A 101 -5.18 17.91 6.36
C ARG A 101 -4.20 18.05 5.20
N LEU A 102 -4.74 18.03 3.98
CA LEU A 102 -3.96 17.87 2.75
C LEU A 102 -2.95 19.02 2.51
N ASP A 103 -3.33 20.27 2.81
CA ASP A 103 -2.44 21.43 2.67
C ASP A 103 -1.24 21.36 3.62
N ASP A 104 -1.48 20.96 4.88
CA ASP A 104 -0.43 20.79 5.88
C ASP A 104 0.49 19.62 5.49
N ALA A 105 -0.09 18.51 5.04
CA ALA A 105 0.66 17.35 4.56
C ALA A 105 1.58 17.73 3.39
N GLN A 106 1.07 18.45 2.40
CA GLN A 106 1.86 18.89 1.25
C GLN A 106 3.03 19.76 1.70
N HIS A 107 2.76 20.79 2.51
CA HIS A 107 3.79 21.69 3.00
C HIS A 107 4.87 20.94 3.80
N LEU A 108 4.50 19.94 4.60
CA LEU A 108 5.44 19.16 5.39
C LEU A 108 6.27 18.18 4.54
N TYR A 109 5.68 17.52 3.55
CA TYR A 109 6.41 16.67 2.60
C TYR A 109 7.42 17.49 1.78
N GLU A 110 6.99 18.65 1.25
CA GLU A 110 7.88 19.56 0.51
C GLU A 110 9.00 20.11 1.42
N ALA A 111 8.69 20.46 2.67
CA ALA A 111 9.68 20.89 3.64
C ALA A 111 10.69 19.80 3.98
N SER A 112 10.25 18.53 4.07
CA SER A 112 11.12 17.37 4.24
C SER A 112 12.11 17.26 3.08
N LEU A 113 11.60 17.21 1.85
CA LEU A 113 12.42 17.10 0.64
C LEU A 113 13.36 18.31 0.44
N HIS A 114 12.94 19.52 0.83
CA HIS A 114 13.80 20.70 0.76
C HIS A 114 14.91 20.71 1.82
N ALA A 115 14.69 20.04 2.96
CA ALA A 115 15.65 19.91 4.03
C ALA A 115 16.65 18.76 3.80
N THR A 116 16.33 17.79 2.93
CA THR A 116 17.24 16.74 2.48
C THR A 116 18.49 17.33 1.83
N ASP A 117 19.66 16.81 2.19
CA ASP A 117 20.91 17.15 1.51
C ASP A 117 20.91 16.53 0.11
N PRO A 118 21.12 17.30 -0.98
CA PRO A 118 21.19 16.77 -2.33
C PRO A 118 22.23 15.66 -2.54
N ASP A 119 23.32 15.68 -1.75
CA ASP A 119 24.38 14.66 -1.83
C ASP A 119 24.04 13.40 -0.99
N GLU A 120 23.05 13.47 -0.10
CA GLU A 120 22.56 12.36 0.74
C GLU A 120 21.13 11.96 0.37
N PHE A 121 20.76 12.04 -0.91
CA PHE A 121 19.43 11.64 -1.38
C PHE A 121 19.21 10.13 -1.14
N ASP A 122 18.56 9.83 -0.03
CA ASP A 122 18.49 8.50 0.56
C ASP A 122 17.14 7.82 0.35
N GLN A 123 17.02 6.59 0.85
CA GLN A 123 15.78 5.83 0.80
C GLN A 123 14.61 6.56 1.49
N GLU A 124 14.86 7.30 2.56
CA GLU A 124 13.81 8.06 3.27
C GLU A 124 13.26 9.21 2.41
N SER A 125 14.14 9.88 1.67
CA SER A 125 13.74 10.92 0.71
C SER A 125 12.91 10.33 -0.43
N LEU A 126 13.29 9.16 -0.94
CA LEU A 126 12.52 8.43 -1.95
C LEU A 126 11.14 8.01 -1.43
N ARG A 127 11.05 7.51 -0.19
CA ARG A 127 9.76 7.18 0.45
C ARG A 127 8.89 8.42 0.63
N THR A 128 9.49 9.56 1.00
CA THR A 128 8.80 10.85 1.10
C THR A 128 8.19 11.27 -0.25
N MET A 129 8.91 11.06 -1.36
CA MET A 129 8.37 11.32 -2.70
C MET A 129 7.21 10.39 -3.07
N ILE A 130 7.30 9.10 -2.72
CA ILE A 130 6.21 8.14 -2.93
C ILE A 130 4.95 8.64 -2.21
N SER A 131 5.04 8.99 -0.93
CA SER A 131 3.87 9.49 -0.18
C SER A 131 3.36 10.84 -0.70
N LEU A 132 4.23 11.76 -1.12
CA LEU A 132 3.80 13.00 -1.75
C LEU A 132 3.08 12.76 -3.09
N SER A 133 3.48 11.74 -3.85
CA SER A 133 2.77 11.35 -5.07
C SER A 133 1.36 10.83 -4.79
N GLU A 134 1.17 10.08 -3.70
CA GLU A 134 -0.16 9.64 -3.23
C GLU A 134 -1.02 10.84 -2.82
N LEU A 135 -0.44 11.81 -2.12
CA LEU A 135 -1.14 13.05 -1.79
C LEU A 135 -1.58 13.82 -3.05
N TYR A 136 -0.70 13.93 -4.05
CA TYR A 136 -1.06 14.56 -5.32
C TYR A 136 -2.16 13.81 -6.08
N LYS A 137 -2.19 12.47 -6.00
CA LYS A 137 -3.29 11.66 -6.52
C LYS A 137 -4.61 12.05 -5.84
N ASP A 138 -4.62 12.16 -4.52
CA ASP A 138 -5.82 12.51 -3.74
C ASP A 138 -6.30 13.95 -4.04
N LEU A 139 -5.36 14.85 -4.36
CA LEU A 139 -5.65 16.21 -4.84
C LEU A 139 -6.06 16.28 -6.33
N ASN A 140 -6.18 15.14 -7.02
CA ASN A 140 -6.41 15.04 -8.47
C ASN A 140 -5.35 15.77 -9.32
N ARG A 141 -4.13 15.93 -8.80
CA ARG A 141 -2.97 16.51 -9.50
C ARG A 141 -2.15 15.39 -10.16
N THR A 142 -2.77 14.69 -11.10
CA THR A 142 -2.23 13.45 -11.69
C THR A 142 -0.83 13.60 -12.29
N ASP A 143 -0.57 14.65 -13.06
CA ASP A 143 0.72 14.80 -13.73
C ASP A 143 1.86 15.07 -12.73
N GLU A 144 1.55 15.75 -11.63
CA GLU A 144 2.50 15.99 -10.54
C GLU A 144 2.75 14.72 -9.72
N ALA A 145 1.70 13.94 -9.47
CA ALA A 145 1.82 12.61 -8.86
C ALA A 145 2.74 11.70 -9.70
N LEU A 146 2.50 11.64 -11.02
CA LEU A 146 3.32 10.84 -11.93
C LEU A 146 4.76 11.34 -12.02
N THR A 147 4.97 12.65 -12.07
CA THR A 147 6.32 13.24 -12.06
C THR A 147 7.08 12.85 -10.79
N MET A 148 6.42 12.96 -9.63
CA MET A 148 7.04 12.65 -8.34
C MET A 148 7.40 11.16 -8.21
N ILE A 149 6.47 10.24 -8.58
CA ILE A 149 6.74 8.81 -8.50
C ILE A 149 7.77 8.34 -9.53
N ASP A 150 7.80 8.93 -10.73
CA ASP A 150 8.80 8.63 -11.75
C ASP A 150 10.20 9.07 -11.31
N GLN A 151 10.32 10.22 -10.64
CA GLN A 151 11.59 10.65 -10.05
C GLN A 151 12.03 9.72 -8.90
N ALA A 152 11.09 9.25 -8.06
CA ALA A 152 11.40 8.28 -7.01
C ALA A 152 11.88 6.94 -7.59
N LEU A 153 11.23 6.43 -8.64
CA LEU A 153 11.66 5.21 -9.34
C LEU A 153 13.04 5.37 -9.98
N LEU A 154 13.32 6.54 -10.55
CA LEU A 154 14.64 6.85 -11.11
C LEU A 154 15.72 6.86 -10.03
N GLY A 155 15.44 7.46 -8.87
CA GLY A 155 16.39 7.54 -7.75
C GLY A 155 16.62 6.19 -7.06
N LEU A 156 15.62 5.31 -7.02
CA LEU A 156 15.80 3.92 -6.57
C LEU A 156 16.75 3.15 -7.50
N GLY A 157 16.62 3.36 -8.81
CA GLY A 157 17.39 2.61 -9.81
C GLY A 157 17.01 1.12 -9.86
N ASP A 158 17.66 0.37 -10.75
CA ASP A 158 17.32 -1.04 -11.01
C ASP A 158 17.89 -2.01 -9.96
N ASP A 159 18.90 -1.58 -9.19
CA ASP A 159 19.55 -2.36 -8.14
C ASP A 159 18.94 -2.12 -6.75
N ALA A 160 17.86 -1.34 -6.65
CA ALA A 160 17.13 -1.11 -5.39
C ALA A 160 16.64 -2.43 -4.76
N ASP A 161 16.40 -2.37 -3.45
CA ASP A 161 15.69 -3.45 -2.78
C ASP A 161 14.37 -3.74 -3.52
N PRO A 162 14.08 -5.02 -3.84
CA PRO A 162 12.90 -5.36 -4.61
C PRO A 162 11.59 -4.90 -3.96
N MET A 163 11.51 -4.82 -2.64
CA MET A 163 10.31 -4.37 -1.94
C MET A 163 10.10 -2.87 -2.10
N ASP A 164 11.16 -2.06 -1.95
CA ASP A 164 11.09 -0.60 -2.13
C ASP A 164 10.67 -0.26 -3.56
N ARG A 165 11.25 -0.95 -4.56
CA ARG A 165 10.87 -0.78 -5.96
C ARG A 165 9.43 -1.22 -6.22
N ALA A 166 9.00 -2.36 -5.65
CA ALA A 166 7.62 -2.82 -5.80
C ALA A 166 6.60 -1.82 -5.20
N MET A 167 6.91 -1.20 -4.06
CA MET A 167 6.07 -0.18 -3.45
C MET A 167 5.90 1.06 -4.35
N ALA A 168 7.01 1.54 -4.93
CA ALA A 168 6.95 2.67 -5.86
C ALA A 168 6.18 2.33 -7.15
N LEU A 169 6.39 1.13 -7.71
CA LEU A 169 5.66 0.66 -8.88
C LEU A 169 4.16 0.48 -8.61
N SER A 170 3.80 -0.02 -7.41
CA SER A 170 2.40 -0.15 -6.98
C SER A 170 1.73 1.21 -6.96
N THR A 171 2.38 2.20 -6.33
CA THR A 171 1.88 3.57 -6.25
C THR A 171 1.67 4.16 -7.65
N ARG A 172 2.65 3.98 -8.55
CA ARG A 172 2.54 4.42 -9.93
C ARG A 172 1.39 3.73 -10.67
N ALA A 173 1.25 2.43 -10.55
CA ALA A 173 0.18 1.65 -11.17
C ALA A 173 -1.19 2.13 -10.69
N ASP A 174 -1.35 2.36 -9.37
CA ASP A 174 -2.58 2.85 -8.77
C ASP A 174 -2.97 4.24 -9.28
N ILE A 175 -2.00 5.17 -9.37
CA ILE A 175 -2.22 6.50 -9.95
C ILE A 175 -2.73 6.38 -11.39
N LEU A 176 -2.09 5.53 -12.20
CA LEU A 176 -2.45 5.36 -13.61
C LEU A 176 -3.83 4.71 -13.77
N MET A 177 -4.13 3.69 -12.97
CA MET A 177 -5.43 3.02 -12.99
C MET A 177 -6.56 3.95 -12.52
N ALA A 178 -6.37 4.69 -11.42
CA ALA A 178 -7.35 5.63 -10.90
C ALA A 178 -7.66 6.77 -11.89
N THR A 179 -6.70 7.11 -12.76
CA THR A 179 -6.82 8.21 -13.72
C THR A 179 -7.12 7.74 -15.14
N GLY A 180 -7.43 6.45 -15.32
CA GLY A 180 -7.83 5.86 -16.60
C GLY A 180 -6.69 5.64 -17.61
N ARG A 181 -5.43 5.80 -17.21
CA ARG A 181 -4.23 5.64 -18.06
C ARG A 181 -3.80 4.17 -18.14
N MET A 182 -4.73 3.28 -18.54
CA MET A 182 -4.57 1.83 -18.51
C MET A 182 -3.38 1.32 -19.34
N GLU A 183 -3.12 1.92 -20.51
CA GLU A 183 -1.96 1.55 -21.34
C GLU A 183 -0.63 1.73 -20.60
N GLN A 184 -0.52 2.81 -19.81
CA GLN A 184 0.69 3.11 -19.05
C GLN A 184 0.80 2.26 -17.78
N ALA A 185 -0.33 1.79 -17.22
CA ALA A 185 -0.37 0.96 -16.01
C ALA A 185 0.16 -0.47 -16.24
N ALA A 186 0.09 -0.98 -17.47
CA ALA A 186 0.55 -2.34 -17.80
C ALA A 186 2.04 -2.56 -17.52
N SER A 187 2.89 -1.57 -17.79
CA SER A 187 4.34 -1.65 -17.57
C SER A 187 4.72 -1.84 -16.09
N PRO A 188 4.34 -0.95 -15.15
CA PRO A 188 4.69 -1.12 -13.74
C PRO A 188 4.10 -2.41 -13.15
N LEU A 189 2.88 -2.79 -13.52
CA LEU A 189 2.27 -4.05 -13.08
C LEU A 189 3.05 -5.29 -13.57
N THR A 190 3.53 -5.28 -14.81
CA THR A 190 4.34 -6.38 -15.36
C THR A 190 5.65 -6.52 -14.60
N GLU A 191 6.28 -5.39 -14.27
CA GLU A 191 7.50 -5.37 -13.47
C GLU A 191 7.26 -5.86 -12.02
N MET A 192 6.17 -5.44 -11.38
CA MET A 192 5.77 -5.95 -10.06
C MET A 192 5.53 -7.46 -10.08
N VAL A 193 4.89 -8.00 -11.12
CA VAL A 193 4.73 -9.45 -11.30
C VAL A 193 6.09 -10.14 -11.35
N GLU A 194 7.05 -9.61 -12.10
CA GLU A 194 8.39 -10.20 -12.19
C GLU A 194 9.17 -10.10 -10.88
N ILE A 195 9.06 -8.98 -10.16
CA ILE A 195 9.62 -8.84 -8.80
C ILE A 195 9.04 -9.92 -7.89
N ALA A 196 7.72 -10.00 -7.76
CA ALA A 196 7.05 -10.97 -6.88
C ALA A 196 7.39 -12.43 -7.26
N ARG A 197 7.49 -12.74 -8.55
CA ARG A 197 7.88 -14.07 -9.03
C ARG A 197 9.30 -14.44 -8.63
N ARG A 198 10.24 -13.48 -8.64
CA ARG A 198 11.65 -13.71 -8.27
C ARG A 198 11.84 -13.79 -6.76
N THR A 199 11.15 -12.96 -6.00
CA THR A 199 11.35 -12.85 -4.54
C THR A 199 10.53 -13.86 -3.74
N LEU A 200 9.27 -14.08 -4.13
CA LEU A 200 8.33 -14.94 -3.38
C LEU A 200 8.05 -16.27 -4.10
N GLY A 201 8.27 -16.30 -5.40
CA GLY A 201 8.00 -17.44 -6.26
C GLY A 201 6.70 -17.30 -7.07
N PRO A 202 6.57 -18.03 -8.19
CA PRO A 202 5.49 -17.84 -9.15
C PRO A 202 4.10 -18.26 -8.66
N ASN A 203 4.02 -19.01 -7.56
CA ASN A 203 2.77 -19.51 -6.98
C ASN A 203 2.52 -18.99 -5.56
N HIS A 204 3.28 -17.99 -5.10
CA HIS A 204 3.01 -17.33 -3.82
C HIS A 204 1.72 -16.50 -3.91
N VAL A 205 0.95 -16.43 -2.82
CA VAL A 205 -0.33 -15.70 -2.81
C VAL A 205 -0.16 -14.23 -3.17
N ASP A 206 0.93 -13.60 -2.73
CA ASP A 206 1.17 -12.18 -3.02
C ASP A 206 1.52 -11.92 -4.48
N THR A 207 2.07 -12.91 -5.20
CA THR A 207 2.26 -12.83 -6.66
C THR A 207 0.92 -12.71 -7.39
N SER A 208 -0.19 -13.12 -6.76
CA SER A 208 -1.53 -13.02 -7.36
C SER A 208 -2.10 -11.60 -7.40
N TYR A 209 -1.63 -10.67 -6.55
CA TYR A 209 -2.16 -9.30 -6.51
C TYR A 209 -1.79 -8.49 -7.76
N PRO A 210 -0.50 -8.28 -8.10
CA PRO A 210 -0.16 -7.56 -9.32
C PRO A 210 -0.60 -8.29 -10.59
N LEU A 211 -0.70 -9.64 -10.56
CA LEU A 211 -1.30 -10.41 -11.64
C LEU A 211 -2.79 -10.09 -11.83
N ASN A 212 -3.55 -9.97 -10.73
CA ASN A 212 -4.96 -9.61 -10.79
C ASN A 212 -5.13 -8.23 -11.42
N ASP A 213 -4.33 -7.26 -11.01
CA ASP A 213 -4.45 -5.89 -11.51
C ASP A 213 -4.01 -5.78 -12.97
N LEU A 214 -2.98 -6.54 -13.36
CA LEU A 214 -2.61 -6.70 -14.77
C LEU A 214 -3.75 -7.29 -15.60
N GLY A 215 -4.46 -8.30 -15.07
CA GLY A 215 -5.65 -8.87 -15.71
C GLY A 215 -6.79 -7.86 -15.87
N LEU A 216 -7.01 -7.00 -14.87
CA LEU A 216 -8.00 -5.92 -14.94
C LEU A 216 -7.62 -4.90 -16.02
N VAL A 217 -6.35 -4.49 -16.07
CA VAL A 217 -5.84 -3.59 -17.11
C VAL A 217 -5.99 -4.20 -18.50
N GLN A 218 -5.61 -5.47 -18.69
CA GLN A 218 -5.79 -6.20 -19.95
C GLN A 218 -7.26 -6.20 -20.38
N LEU A 219 -8.18 -6.47 -19.45
CA LEU A 219 -9.61 -6.49 -19.75
C LEU A 219 -10.14 -5.12 -20.17
N GLN A 220 -9.71 -4.04 -19.51
CA GLN A 220 -10.10 -2.68 -19.86
C GLN A 220 -9.55 -2.24 -21.22
N LEU A 221 -8.35 -2.69 -21.59
CA LEU A 221 -7.75 -2.46 -22.91
C LEU A 221 -8.37 -3.34 -24.01
N GLY A 222 -9.32 -4.22 -23.68
CA GLY A 222 -10.00 -5.10 -24.64
C GLY A 222 -9.25 -6.40 -24.93
N HIS A 223 -8.16 -6.70 -24.23
CA HIS A 223 -7.40 -7.94 -24.36
C HIS A 223 -8.01 -9.06 -23.49
N ALA A 224 -9.26 -9.41 -23.75
CA ALA A 224 -10.04 -10.31 -22.89
C ALA A 224 -9.51 -11.76 -22.85
N GLU A 225 -8.86 -12.26 -23.91
CA GLU A 225 -8.20 -13.58 -23.90
C GLU A 225 -6.97 -13.60 -22.97
N ASP A 226 -6.15 -12.54 -23.03
CA ASP A 226 -4.99 -12.39 -22.14
C ASP A 226 -5.45 -12.28 -20.68
N ALA A 227 -6.46 -11.45 -20.42
CA ALA A 227 -7.08 -11.30 -19.11
C ALA A 227 -7.62 -12.64 -18.58
N THR A 228 -8.26 -13.45 -19.42
CA THR A 228 -8.76 -14.79 -19.05
C THR A 228 -7.60 -15.69 -18.61
N THR A 229 -6.50 -15.69 -19.37
CA THR A 229 -5.29 -16.47 -19.03
C THR A 229 -4.69 -16.01 -17.70
N THR A 230 -4.58 -14.71 -17.50
CA THR A 230 -4.07 -14.09 -16.27
C THR A 230 -4.96 -14.44 -15.06
N PHE A 231 -6.28 -14.25 -15.17
CA PHE A 231 -7.20 -14.53 -14.07
C PHE A 231 -7.30 -16.02 -13.72
N ARG A 232 -7.14 -16.94 -14.69
CA ARG A 232 -7.02 -18.39 -14.39
C ARG A 232 -5.81 -18.68 -13.52
N LYS A 233 -4.68 -18.00 -13.76
CA LYS A 233 -3.48 -18.13 -12.93
C LYS A 233 -3.71 -17.55 -11.53
N VAL A 234 -4.34 -16.38 -11.43
CA VAL A 234 -4.72 -15.77 -10.14
C VAL A 234 -5.62 -16.71 -9.33
N LEU A 235 -6.64 -17.28 -9.97
CA LEU A 235 -7.56 -18.24 -9.36
C LEU A 235 -6.79 -19.45 -8.81
N PHE A 236 -5.96 -20.09 -9.63
CA PHE A 236 -5.15 -21.24 -9.22
C PHE A 236 -4.27 -20.95 -7.99
N ILE A 237 -3.59 -19.79 -7.98
CA ILE A 237 -2.73 -19.39 -6.87
C ILE A 237 -3.55 -19.18 -5.59
N ARG A 238 -4.65 -18.43 -5.67
CA ARG A 238 -5.48 -18.09 -4.52
C ARG A 238 -6.21 -19.31 -3.96
N GLU A 239 -6.73 -20.19 -4.80
CA GLU A 239 -7.38 -21.43 -4.35
C GLU A 239 -6.41 -22.32 -3.60
N ARG A 240 -5.18 -22.47 -4.11
CA ARG A 240 -4.16 -23.29 -3.47
C ARG A 240 -3.68 -22.73 -2.14
N ALA A 241 -3.54 -21.40 -2.04
CA ALA A 241 -2.98 -20.75 -0.86
C ALA A 241 -4.03 -20.47 0.24
N LEU A 242 -5.26 -20.10 -0.15
CA LEU A 242 -6.29 -19.60 0.75
C LEU A 242 -7.49 -20.56 0.92
N GLY A 243 -7.59 -21.57 0.05
CA GLY A 243 -8.72 -22.49 -0.01
C GLY A 243 -9.86 -21.97 -0.91
N ALA A 244 -10.63 -22.90 -1.48
CA ALA A 244 -11.64 -22.62 -2.51
C ALA A 244 -12.77 -21.67 -2.06
N ASN A 245 -13.05 -21.60 -0.76
CA ASN A 245 -14.13 -20.76 -0.22
C ASN A 245 -13.65 -19.36 0.23
N HIS A 246 -12.40 -18.96 -0.03
CA HIS A 246 -11.92 -17.65 0.40
C HIS A 246 -12.51 -16.50 -0.45
N PRO A 247 -12.85 -15.33 0.13
CA PRO A 247 -13.35 -14.19 -0.64
C PRO A 247 -12.46 -13.75 -1.82
N SER A 248 -11.13 -13.87 -1.69
CA SER A 248 -10.20 -13.56 -2.79
C SER A 248 -10.30 -14.53 -3.97
N VAL A 249 -10.71 -15.79 -3.73
CA VAL A 249 -11.02 -16.77 -4.79
C VAL A 249 -12.30 -16.36 -5.53
N ALA A 250 -13.33 -15.94 -4.79
CA ALA A 250 -14.55 -15.41 -5.38
C ALA A 250 -14.28 -14.19 -6.28
N SER A 251 -13.37 -13.30 -5.89
CA SER A 251 -12.98 -12.16 -6.75
C SER A 251 -12.33 -12.61 -8.06
N ALA A 252 -11.51 -13.66 -8.03
CA ALA A 252 -10.88 -14.21 -9.23
C ALA A 252 -11.92 -14.85 -10.17
N TRP A 253 -12.90 -15.57 -9.61
CA TRP A 253 -14.05 -16.08 -10.34
C TRP A 253 -14.89 -14.96 -10.97
N ASN A 254 -15.18 -13.88 -10.23
CA ASN A 254 -15.91 -12.75 -10.75
C ASN A 254 -15.17 -12.08 -11.93
N ASN A 255 -13.86 -11.92 -11.81
CA ASN A 255 -13.03 -11.32 -12.86
C ASN A 255 -12.95 -12.23 -14.11
N LEU A 256 -12.89 -13.56 -13.93
CA LEU A 256 -13.06 -14.51 -15.03
C LEU A 256 -14.43 -14.39 -15.70
N GLY A 257 -15.50 -14.24 -14.92
CA GLY A 257 -16.84 -14.02 -15.44
C GLY A 257 -16.91 -12.81 -16.34
N ALA A 258 -16.33 -11.68 -15.91
CA ALA A 258 -16.26 -10.46 -16.70
C ALA A 258 -15.41 -10.62 -17.97
N ALA A 259 -14.31 -11.37 -17.92
CA ALA A 259 -13.49 -11.67 -19.09
C ALA A 259 -14.23 -12.55 -20.11
N PHE A 260 -14.90 -13.61 -19.66
CA PHE A 260 -15.72 -14.45 -20.54
C PHE A 260 -16.90 -13.68 -21.14
N GLU A 261 -17.50 -12.78 -20.38
CA GLU A 261 -18.56 -11.91 -20.88
C GLU A 261 -18.07 -11.02 -22.04
N ARG A 262 -16.88 -10.39 -21.90
CA ARG A 262 -16.27 -9.61 -23.00
C ARG A 262 -15.97 -10.46 -24.23
N LEU A 263 -15.70 -11.74 -24.05
CA LEU A 263 -15.52 -12.72 -25.13
C LEU A 263 -16.84 -13.32 -25.65
N GLN A 264 -17.99 -12.90 -25.12
CA GLN A 264 -19.31 -13.48 -25.45
C GLN A 264 -19.42 -14.99 -25.16
N ARG A 265 -18.62 -15.49 -24.22
CA ARG A 265 -18.63 -16.89 -23.74
C ARG A 265 -19.62 -17.03 -22.60
N TRP A 266 -20.90 -16.86 -22.91
CA TRP A 266 -21.97 -16.68 -21.92
C TRP A 266 -22.11 -17.81 -20.91
N HIS A 267 -21.90 -19.06 -21.34
CA HIS A 267 -21.99 -20.23 -20.46
C HIS A 267 -20.90 -20.19 -19.39
N GLU A 268 -19.64 -19.99 -19.79
CA GLU A 268 -18.50 -19.90 -18.88
C GLU A 268 -18.60 -18.66 -17.97
N ALA A 269 -19.10 -17.53 -18.50
CA ALA A 269 -19.37 -16.34 -17.70
C ALA A 269 -20.40 -16.61 -16.60
N THR A 270 -21.50 -17.31 -16.95
CA THR A 270 -22.56 -17.69 -16.00
C THR A 270 -22.02 -18.59 -14.90
N GLU A 271 -21.23 -19.61 -15.25
CA GLU A 271 -20.60 -20.51 -14.27
C GLU A 271 -19.67 -19.74 -13.32
N ALA A 272 -18.81 -18.89 -13.87
CA ALA A 272 -17.85 -18.11 -13.10
C ALA A 272 -18.53 -17.13 -12.14
N PHE A 273 -19.54 -16.37 -12.58
CA PHE A 273 -20.30 -15.49 -11.70
C PHE A 273 -21.09 -16.28 -10.64
N GLN A 274 -21.64 -17.45 -10.97
CA GLN A 274 -22.32 -18.30 -9.99
C GLN A 274 -21.36 -18.79 -8.90
N GLN A 275 -20.12 -19.16 -9.23
CA GLN A 275 -19.10 -19.50 -8.23
C GLN A 275 -18.80 -18.31 -7.31
N ALA A 276 -18.57 -17.12 -7.88
CA ALA A 276 -18.32 -15.91 -7.11
C ALA A 276 -19.47 -15.58 -6.14
N VAL A 277 -20.72 -15.59 -6.61
CA VAL A 277 -21.92 -15.36 -5.79
C VAL A 277 -22.01 -16.38 -4.66
N THR A 278 -21.76 -17.66 -4.96
CA THR A 278 -21.85 -18.74 -3.96
C THR A 278 -20.85 -18.52 -2.83
N ILE A 279 -19.58 -18.29 -3.18
CA ILE A 279 -18.52 -18.12 -2.19
C ILE A 279 -18.74 -16.83 -1.37
N TRP A 280 -19.02 -15.69 -2.00
CA TRP A 280 -19.27 -14.44 -1.28
C TRP A 280 -20.53 -14.51 -0.40
N SER A 281 -21.60 -15.16 -0.87
CA SER A 281 -22.82 -15.33 -0.05
C SER A 281 -22.58 -16.18 1.18
N GLN A 282 -21.72 -17.22 1.08
CA GLN A 282 -21.38 -18.08 2.21
C GLN A 282 -20.42 -17.40 3.20
N THR A 283 -19.48 -16.58 2.72
CA THR A 283 -18.42 -15.99 3.54
C THR A 283 -18.75 -14.62 4.09
N LEU A 284 -19.33 -13.74 3.27
CA LEU A 284 -19.65 -12.35 3.61
C LEU A 284 -21.15 -12.12 3.83
N GLY A 285 -21.97 -13.14 3.55
CA GLY A 285 -23.42 -13.07 3.59
C GLY A 285 -24.03 -12.70 2.23
N PRO A 286 -25.26 -13.15 1.94
CA PRO A 286 -25.90 -12.97 0.63
C PRO A 286 -26.24 -11.51 0.28
N GLN A 287 -26.17 -10.60 1.25
CA GLN A 287 -26.44 -9.17 1.07
C GLN A 287 -25.16 -8.33 1.00
N SER A 288 -23.97 -8.97 0.98
CA SER A 288 -22.71 -8.24 0.84
C SER A 288 -22.68 -7.47 -0.50
N PRO A 289 -22.01 -6.31 -0.57
CA PRO A 289 -21.87 -5.56 -1.81
C PRO A 289 -21.31 -6.41 -2.96
N GLU A 290 -20.35 -7.29 -2.67
CA GLU A 290 -19.68 -8.18 -3.61
C GLU A 290 -20.63 -9.26 -4.14
N ALA A 291 -21.33 -9.97 -3.24
CA ALA A 291 -22.32 -10.98 -3.62
C ALA A 291 -23.42 -10.37 -4.50
N ASN A 292 -23.93 -9.21 -4.11
CA ASN A 292 -24.93 -8.48 -4.87
C ASN A 292 -24.42 -8.02 -6.25
N ALA A 293 -23.18 -7.53 -6.33
CA ALA A 293 -22.57 -7.11 -7.60
C ALA A 293 -22.43 -8.28 -8.59
N ALA A 294 -21.87 -9.41 -8.16
CA ALA A 294 -21.77 -10.60 -9.01
C ALA A 294 -23.14 -11.16 -9.39
N ASN A 295 -24.11 -11.13 -8.48
CA ASN A 295 -25.46 -11.60 -8.77
C ASN A 295 -26.16 -10.71 -9.81
N ARG A 296 -25.94 -9.40 -9.80
CA ARG A 296 -26.43 -8.51 -10.87
C ARG A 296 -25.82 -8.87 -12.22
N SER A 297 -24.51 -9.13 -12.28
CA SER A 297 -23.85 -9.59 -13.53
C SER A 297 -24.43 -10.91 -14.02
N LEU A 298 -24.61 -11.87 -13.11
CA LEU A 298 -25.23 -13.17 -13.40
C LEU A 298 -26.66 -13.03 -13.95
N GLN A 299 -27.50 -12.23 -13.28
CA GLN A 299 -28.88 -11.98 -13.71
C GLN A 299 -28.95 -11.31 -15.08
N ARG A 300 -28.06 -10.35 -15.34
CA ARG A 300 -28.00 -9.66 -16.64
C ARG A 300 -27.67 -10.63 -17.77
N ILE A 301 -26.60 -11.42 -17.62
CA ILE A 301 -26.18 -12.39 -18.65
C ILE A 301 -27.25 -13.45 -18.90
N THR A 302 -27.87 -13.96 -17.84
CA THR A 302 -28.92 -14.98 -17.96
C THR A 302 -30.23 -14.45 -18.54
N ALA A 303 -30.52 -13.15 -18.38
CA ALA A 303 -31.67 -12.51 -19.00
C ALA A 303 -31.45 -12.22 -20.49
N GLU A 304 -30.26 -11.74 -20.86
CA GLU A 304 -29.88 -11.36 -22.23
C GLU A 304 -29.65 -12.58 -23.15
N ASN A 305 -29.30 -13.73 -22.58
CA ASN A 305 -28.94 -14.93 -23.33
C ASN A 305 -29.88 -16.12 -23.06
N LYS A 306 -31.18 -15.85 -22.83
CA LYS A 306 -32.17 -16.93 -22.84
C LYS A 306 -32.28 -17.53 -24.24
N PRO A 307 -32.31 -18.87 -24.38
CA PRO A 307 -32.49 -19.54 -25.66
C PRO A 307 -33.83 -19.16 -26.32
#